data_AF-A0A380C9C7-F1
#
_entry.id   AF-A0A380C9C7-F1
#
_cell.length_a   1.000
_cell.length_b   1.000
_cell.length_c   1.000
_cell.angle_alpha   90.00
_cell.angle_beta   90.00
_cell.angle_gamma   90.00
#
_symmetry.space_group_name_H-M   'P 1'
#
loop_
_entity.id
_entity.type
_entity.pdbx_description
1 polymer ?
#
loop_
_entity_poly.entity_id
_entity_poly.type
_entity_poly.pdbx_seq_one_letter_code
_entity_poly.pdbx_strand_id
1 'polypeptide(L)'
;MNLEEKEVIDKLIKNAEQTAGRYTHPIFTVGHNSKPDLIGTSVIIELDNKIYLLTAAHVLTSAASMNIIAIGLEGKITPISTEWFFAEQLDGVEFDVAFTELSAELAAEVEALPSSNLLHTEPNQGEHFCLVNGYPSSKNKPSKALRQPSKYASKSYSFVSYLNYDFDQWDDVNKDPEWHYCSAHGRKQGNQAPLKPNGLSGGGLWVIPNIAEPKLYLAGVYIEHYTHKKVSFSTRIDKVIETIILKRPNKSLKSDSK
;
A
#
# COMPACT_ATOMS: atom_id res chain seq x y z
N MET A 1 4.98 12.71 27.94
CA MET A 1 4.72 13.60 26.80
C MET A 1 4.01 14.83 27.30
N ASN A 2 4.66 15.98 27.24
CA ASN A 2 4.03 17.27 27.55
C ASN A 2 3.02 17.65 26.44
N LEU A 3 2.22 18.70 26.66
CA LEU A 3 1.17 19.08 25.71
C LEU A 3 1.74 19.52 24.35
N GLU A 4 2.89 20.20 24.36
CA GLU A 4 3.56 20.70 23.15
C GLU A 4 4.12 19.55 22.28
N GLU A 5 4.76 18.55 22.88
CA GLU A 5 5.24 17.34 22.21
C GLU A 5 4.09 16.59 21.53
N LYS A 6 2.93 16.52 22.20
CA LYS A 6 1.73 15.88 21.65
C LYS A 6 1.23 16.60 20.40
N GLU A 7 1.13 17.92 20.43
CA GLU A 7 0.67 18.72 19.29
C GLU A 7 1.61 18.59 18.09
N VAL A 8 2.93 18.52 18.33
CA VAL A 8 3.93 18.26 17.28
C VAL A 8 3.69 16.88 16.66
N ILE A 9 3.54 15.83 17.46
CA ILE A 9 3.31 14.47 16.95
C ILE A 9 1.98 14.37 16.19
N ASP A 10 0.90 14.95 16.69
CA ASP A 10 -0.40 14.95 16.02
C ASP A 10 -0.32 15.65 14.65
N LYS A 11 0.44 16.75 14.55
CA LYS A 11 0.71 17.45 13.29
C LYS A 11 1.54 16.60 12.33
N LEU A 12 2.56 15.90 12.83
CA LEU A 12 3.39 14.99 12.03
C LEU A 12 2.57 13.84 11.45
N ILE A 13 1.74 13.20 12.28
CA ILE A 13 0.83 12.14 11.84
C ILE A 13 -0.08 12.67 10.74
N LYS A 14 -0.77 13.79 10.97
CA LYS A 14 -1.68 14.37 9.97
C LYS A 14 -0.99 14.67 8.63
N ASN A 15 0.23 15.22 8.67
CA ASN A 15 1.01 15.49 7.46
C ASN A 15 1.42 14.19 6.74
N ALA A 16 1.78 13.17 7.51
CA ALA A 16 2.12 11.85 6.98
C ALA A 16 0.90 11.18 6.33
N GLU A 17 -0.28 11.26 6.96
CA GLU A 17 -1.54 10.75 6.39
C GLU A 17 -1.89 11.45 5.07
N GLN A 18 -1.78 12.78 5.02
CA GLN A 18 -2.03 13.56 3.81
C GLN A 18 -1.04 13.22 2.70
N THR A 19 0.24 13.02 3.04
CA THR A 19 1.28 12.67 2.08
C THR A 19 1.09 11.25 1.54
N ALA A 20 0.90 10.27 2.42
CA ALA A 20 0.61 8.89 2.05
C ALA A 20 -0.62 8.78 1.14
N GLY A 21 -1.69 9.54 1.45
CA GLY A 21 -2.94 9.56 0.69
C GLY A 21 -2.82 10.10 -0.73
N ARG A 22 -1.76 10.83 -1.09
CA ARG A 22 -1.53 11.29 -2.48
C ARG A 22 -1.10 10.16 -3.41
N TYR A 23 -0.43 9.15 -2.87
CA TYR A 23 0.11 8.01 -3.61
C TYR A 23 -0.71 6.75 -3.41
N THR A 24 -1.73 6.80 -2.55
CA THR A 24 -2.55 5.64 -2.17
C THR A 24 -3.91 5.76 -2.84
N HIS A 25 -4.34 4.70 -3.55
CA HIS A 25 -5.56 4.71 -4.33
C HIS A 25 -6.44 3.49 -4.01
N PRO A 26 -7.78 3.61 -4.09
CA PRO A 26 -8.66 2.45 -3.97
C PRO A 26 -8.63 1.62 -5.24
N ILE A 27 -8.62 0.30 -5.10
CA ILE A 27 -8.77 -0.65 -6.20
C ILE A 27 -10.19 -1.18 -6.24
N PHE A 28 -10.75 -1.21 -7.44
CA PHE A 28 -12.06 -1.73 -7.72
C PHE A 28 -12.04 -2.88 -8.69
N THR A 29 -13.11 -3.65 -8.59
CA THR A 29 -13.55 -4.58 -9.61
C THR A 29 -14.87 -4.08 -10.20
N VAL A 30 -15.04 -4.16 -11.51
CA VAL A 30 -16.31 -3.85 -12.19
C VAL A 30 -16.80 -5.10 -12.89
N GLY A 31 -17.84 -5.72 -12.33
CA GLY A 31 -18.50 -6.88 -12.90
C GLY A 31 -19.67 -6.53 -13.83
N HIS A 32 -20.43 -7.55 -14.24
CA HIS A 32 -21.54 -7.44 -15.22
C HIS A 32 -22.64 -6.44 -14.85
N ASN A 33 -22.81 -6.11 -13.57
CA ASN A 33 -23.82 -5.14 -13.12
C ASN A 33 -23.37 -3.68 -13.30
N SER A 34 -22.20 -3.44 -13.90
CA SER A 34 -21.55 -2.14 -14.11
C SER A 34 -21.39 -1.31 -12.83
N LYS A 35 -21.46 -1.96 -11.66
CA LYS A 35 -21.25 -1.34 -10.36
C LYS A 35 -19.83 -1.68 -9.90
N PRO A 36 -19.02 -0.66 -9.56
CA PRO A 36 -17.69 -0.87 -9.06
C PRO A 36 -17.73 -1.30 -7.59
N ASP A 37 -17.07 -2.38 -7.27
CA ASP A 37 -16.90 -2.86 -5.90
C ASP A 37 -15.45 -2.62 -5.46
N LEU A 38 -15.29 -1.95 -4.30
CA LEU A 38 -13.99 -1.70 -3.69
C LEU A 38 -13.44 -3.02 -3.14
N ILE A 39 -12.33 -3.50 -3.70
CA ILE A 39 -11.72 -4.79 -3.35
C ILE A 39 -10.43 -4.64 -2.55
N GLY A 40 -9.77 -3.48 -2.62
CA GLY A 40 -8.55 -3.23 -1.87
C GLY A 40 -7.99 -1.83 -2.08
N THR A 41 -6.71 -1.71 -1.81
CA THR A 41 -5.92 -0.49 -1.93
C THR A 41 -4.71 -0.75 -2.81
N SER A 42 -4.17 0.30 -3.42
CA SER A 42 -2.90 0.30 -4.15
C SER A 42 -2.04 1.48 -3.73
N VAL A 43 -0.73 1.38 -4.02
CA VAL A 43 0.22 2.49 -3.95
C VAL A 43 0.87 2.71 -5.32
N ILE A 44 1.07 3.96 -5.71
CA ILE A 44 1.77 4.34 -6.95
C ILE A 44 3.18 4.81 -6.62
N ILE A 45 4.17 4.20 -7.27
CA ILE A 45 5.58 4.53 -7.10
C ILE A 45 6.24 4.84 -8.44
N GLU A 46 7.30 5.63 -8.42
CA GLU A 46 8.22 5.84 -9.52
C GLU A 46 9.49 5.02 -9.30
N LEU A 47 9.91 4.27 -10.32
CA LEU A 47 11.15 3.52 -10.32
C LEU A 47 11.77 3.54 -11.73
N ASP A 48 12.99 4.05 -11.84
CA ASP A 48 13.73 4.21 -13.10
C ASP A 48 12.93 4.91 -14.22
N ASN A 49 12.32 6.07 -13.89
CA ASN A 49 11.47 6.87 -14.78
C ASN A 49 10.22 6.15 -15.29
N LYS A 50 9.78 5.10 -14.60
CA LYS A 50 8.54 4.37 -14.88
C LYS A 50 7.63 4.40 -13.67
N ILE A 51 6.33 4.43 -13.94
CA ILE A 51 5.32 4.50 -12.89
C ILE A 51 4.70 3.11 -12.72
N TYR A 52 4.72 2.63 -11.48
CA TYR A 52 4.20 1.33 -11.12
C TYR A 52 3.05 1.48 -10.13
N LEU A 53 2.03 0.65 -10.32
CA LEU A 53 0.96 0.45 -9.36
C LEU A 53 1.22 -0.85 -8.61
N LEU A 54 1.25 -0.77 -7.28
CA LEU A 54 1.46 -1.90 -6.38
C LEU A 54 0.18 -2.21 -5.61
N THR A 55 -0.06 -3.48 -5.32
CA THR A 55 -1.12 -3.93 -4.42
C THR A 55 -0.79 -5.31 -3.83
N ALA A 56 -1.63 -5.83 -2.94
CA ALA A 56 -1.50 -7.20 -2.47
C ALA A 56 -2.04 -8.18 -3.52
N ALA A 57 -1.36 -9.29 -3.76
CA ALA A 57 -1.72 -10.22 -4.85
C ALA A 57 -3.14 -10.78 -4.66
N HIS A 58 -3.49 -11.17 -3.44
CA HIS A 58 -4.82 -11.71 -3.13
C HIS A 58 -5.98 -10.73 -3.41
N VAL A 59 -5.73 -9.41 -3.39
CA VAL A 59 -6.75 -8.40 -3.74
C VAL A 59 -7.22 -8.64 -5.18
N LEU A 60 -6.29 -8.89 -6.10
CA LEU A 60 -6.59 -9.11 -7.51
C LEU A 60 -7.05 -10.54 -7.80
N THR A 61 -6.50 -11.55 -7.10
CA THR A 61 -6.94 -12.95 -7.24
C THR A 61 -8.44 -13.10 -6.96
N SER A 62 -8.98 -12.32 -6.02
CA SER A 62 -10.42 -12.27 -5.73
C SER A 62 -11.31 -11.79 -6.89
N ALA A 63 -10.72 -11.11 -7.88
CA ALA A 63 -11.42 -10.50 -9.02
C ALA A 63 -11.09 -11.18 -10.37
N ALA A 64 -10.14 -12.11 -10.40
CA ALA A 64 -9.42 -12.57 -11.59
C ALA A 64 -10.28 -13.30 -12.66
N SER A 65 -11.51 -13.71 -12.36
CA SER A 65 -12.24 -14.58 -13.29
C SER A 65 -13.07 -13.86 -14.35
N MET A 66 -13.62 -12.66 -14.12
CA MET A 66 -14.55 -12.02 -15.09
C MET A 66 -14.67 -10.48 -14.99
N ASN A 67 -13.80 -9.79 -14.24
CA ASN A 67 -14.03 -8.39 -13.93
C ASN A 67 -12.92 -7.45 -14.43
N ILE A 68 -13.30 -6.21 -14.70
CA ILE A 68 -12.37 -5.12 -15.03
C ILE A 68 -11.77 -4.61 -13.72
N ILE A 69 -10.44 -4.57 -13.64
CA ILE A 69 -9.72 -3.92 -12.55
C ILE A 69 -9.66 -2.41 -12.84
N ALA A 70 -9.93 -1.59 -11.83
CA ALA A 70 -9.89 -0.14 -11.94
C ALA A 70 -9.34 0.50 -10.67
N ILE A 71 -8.86 1.75 -10.78
CA ILE A 71 -8.43 2.57 -9.63
C ILE A 71 -9.28 3.82 -9.50
N GLY A 72 -9.38 4.33 -8.26
CA GLY A 72 -10.02 5.61 -8.00
C GLY A 72 -9.04 6.78 -8.16
N LEU A 73 -9.30 7.65 -9.14
CA LEU A 73 -8.52 8.86 -9.42
C LEU A 73 -9.44 10.08 -9.42
N GLU A 74 -9.21 11.04 -8.52
CA GLU A 74 -9.95 12.30 -8.45
C GLU A 74 -11.49 12.15 -8.49
N GLY A 75 -12.00 11.08 -7.88
CA GLY A 75 -13.44 10.77 -7.89
C GLY A 75 -13.98 10.18 -9.19
N LYS A 76 -13.09 9.71 -10.07
CA LYS A 76 -13.40 8.84 -11.22
C LYS A 76 -12.88 7.43 -10.95
N ILE A 77 -13.45 6.46 -11.66
CA ILE A 77 -13.02 5.07 -11.64
C ILE A 77 -12.42 4.79 -13.00
N THR A 78 -11.11 4.59 -13.00
CA THR A 78 -10.30 4.48 -14.21
C THR A 78 -9.86 3.03 -14.39
N PRO A 79 -10.35 2.34 -15.44
CA PRO A 79 -9.91 0.98 -15.77
C PRO A 79 -8.41 0.89 -15.98
N ILE A 80 -7.82 -0.22 -15.55
CA ILE A 80 -6.41 -0.55 -15.78
C ILE A 80 -6.36 -1.67 -16.81
N SER A 81 -5.83 -1.36 -17.98
CA SER A 81 -5.73 -2.29 -19.12
C SER A 81 -4.27 -2.70 -19.37
N THR A 82 -3.59 -3.13 -18.31
CA THR A 82 -2.18 -3.53 -18.34
C THR A 82 -2.01 -4.96 -17.85
N GLU A 83 -0.88 -5.58 -18.17
CA GLU A 83 -0.53 -6.91 -17.68
C GLU A 83 -0.02 -6.81 -16.24
N TRP A 84 -0.65 -7.58 -15.36
CA TRP A 84 -0.26 -7.68 -13.96
C TRP A 84 0.73 -8.80 -13.75
N PHE A 85 1.80 -8.50 -13.02
CA PHE A 85 2.66 -9.50 -12.44
C PHE A 85 2.14 -9.86 -11.05
N PHE A 86 1.96 -11.16 -10.79
CA PHE A 86 1.50 -11.69 -9.51
C PHE A 86 2.63 -12.49 -8.86
N ALA A 87 3.03 -12.10 -7.66
CA ALA A 87 3.93 -12.89 -6.82
C ALA A 87 3.25 -13.19 -5.49
N GLU A 88 2.62 -14.37 -5.41
CA GLU A 88 2.10 -14.90 -4.15
C GLU A 88 3.25 -15.41 -3.27
N GLN A 89 4.26 -16.03 -3.89
CA GLN A 89 5.47 -16.52 -3.23
C GLN A 89 6.71 -16.21 -4.07
N LEU A 90 7.83 -15.97 -3.39
CA LEU A 90 9.18 -15.88 -3.97
C LEU A 90 10.14 -16.68 -3.09
N ASP A 91 10.96 -17.53 -3.70
CA ASP A 91 11.92 -18.40 -3.00
C ASP A 91 11.32 -19.22 -1.84
N GLY A 92 10.05 -19.64 -1.99
CA GLY A 92 9.32 -20.41 -0.99
C GLY A 92 8.77 -19.58 0.17
N VAL A 93 9.00 -18.27 0.18
CA VAL A 93 8.48 -17.32 1.17
C VAL A 93 7.26 -16.62 0.60
N GLU A 94 6.25 -16.37 1.45
CA GLU A 94 5.10 -15.57 1.08
C GLU A 94 5.54 -14.15 0.67
N PHE A 95 4.99 -13.66 -0.43
CA PHE A 95 5.31 -12.33 -0.94
C PHE A 95 4.05 -11.49 -1.09
N ASP A 96 2.96 -12.10 -1.57
CA ASP A 96 1.61 -11.54 -1.69
C ASP A 96 1.57 -10.09 -2.23
N VAL A 97 2.34 -9.81 -3.28
CA VAL A 97 2.32 -8.52 -3.99
C VAL A 97 2.04 -8.74 -5.46
N ALA A 98 1.19 -7.89 -6.02
CA ALA A 98 1.00 -7.75 -7.44
C ALA A 98 1.36 -6.33 -7.88
N PHE A 99 1.92 -6.22 -9.08
CA PHE A 99 2.26 -4.92 -9.65
C PHE A 99 2.06 -4.88 -11.16
N THR A 100 1.92 -3.67 -11.68
CA THR A 100 1.91 -3.40 -13.11
C THR A 100 2.60 -2.06 -13.40
N GLU A 101 3.29 -1.98 -14.54
CA GLU A 101 3.70 -0.70 -15.12
C GLU A 101 2.45 0.00 -15.68
N LEU A 102 2.27 1.29 -15.39
CA LEU A 102 1.18 2.08 -15.93
C LEU A 102 1.48 2.49 -17.38
N SER A 103 0.44 2.62 -18.20
CA SER A 103 0.59 3.20 -19.55
C SER A 103 1.01 4.66 -19.44
N ALA A 104 1.62 5.22 -20.49
CA ALA A 104 2.07 6.61 -20.49
C ALA A 104 0.92 7.60 -20.23
N GLU A 105 -0.27 7.29 -20.75
CA GLU A 105 -1.48 8.11 -20.56
C GLU A 105 -1.90 8.11 -19.08
N LEU A 106 -2.02 6.94 -18.46
CA LEU A 106 -2.43 6.84 -17.06
C LEU A 106 -1.34 7.36 -16.11
N ALA A 107 -0.07 7.13 -16.43
CA ALA A 107 1.07 7.65 -15.69
C ALA A 107 1.09 9.20 -15.64
N ALA A 108 0.60 9.87 -16.69
CA ALA A 108 0.49 11.33 -16.73
C ALA A 108 -0.67 11.89 -15.87
N GLU A 109 -1.62 11.05 -15.47
CA GLU A 109 -2.80 11.43 -14.67
C GLU A 109 -2.63 11.19 -13.16
N VAL A 110 -1.50 10.60 -12.73
CA VAL A 110 -1.30 10.18 -11.34
C VAL A 110 -0.06 10.84 -10.72
N GLU A 111 -0.13 11.10 -9.42
CA GLU A 111 1.05 11.44 -8.63
C GLU A 111 1.72 10.14 -8.17
N ALA A 112 3.02 9.98 -8.44
CA ALA A 112 3.78 8.81 -8.04
C ALA A 112 4.78 9.16 -6.94
N LEU A 113 4.97 8.23 -6.00
CA LEU A 113 5.96 8.40 -4.95
C LEU A 113 7.37 8.28 -5.58
N PRO A 114 8.23 9.31 -5.47
CA PRO A 114 9.57 9.25 -6.05
C PRO A 114 10.40 8.15 -5.39
N SER A 115 11.32 7.56 -6.17
CA SER A 115 12.20 6.49 -5.69
C SER A 115 13.02 6.87 -4.44
N SER A 116 13.36 8.16 -4.28
CA SER A 116 14.09 8.69 -3.12
C SER A 116 13.29 8.69 -1.80
N ASN A 117 12.01 8.32 -1.86
CA ASN A 117 11.11 8.10 -0.72
C ASN A 117 10.75 6.62 -0.53
N LEU A 118 11.39 5.70 -1.25
CA LEU A 118 11.32 4.27 -0.97
C LEU A 118 12.37 3.93 0.08
N LEU A 119 11.99 3.15 1.09
CA LEU A 119 12.89 2.78 2.17
C LEU A 119 13.81 1.63 1.72
N HIS A 120 15.08 1.95 1.47
CA HIS A 120 16.09 0.97 1.02
C HIS A 120 16.89 0.31 2.15
N THR A 121 16.78 0.84 3.37
CA THR A 121 17.54 0.39 4.53
C THR A 121 16.60 0.24 5.72
N GLU A 122 16.96 -0.57 6.70
CA GLU A 122 16.22 -0.61 7.96
C GLU A 122 16.02 0.80 8.52
N PRO A 123 14.82 1.12 9.02
CA PRO A 123 14.62 2.33 9.80
C PRO A 123 15.54 2.29 11.01
N ASN A 124 16.17 3.42 11.33
CA ASN A 124 16.96 3.53 12.56
C ASN A 124 16.12 3.11 13.77
N GLN A 125 16.72 2.38 14.71
CA GLN A 125 16.05 1.93 15.96
C GLN A 125 15.71 3.07 16.95
N GLY A 126 15.78 4.33 16.51
CA GLY A 126 15.38 5.49 17.30
C GLY A 126 13.86 5.66 17.37
N GLU A 127 13.42 6.81 17.87
CA GLU A 127 11.99 7.17 17.89
C GLU A 127 11.46 7.32 16.46
N HIS A 128 10.70 6.30 16.05
CA HIS A 128 9.99 6.26 14.78
C HIS A 128 8.51 6.00 15.05
N PHE A 129 7.66 6.42 14.12
CA PHE A 129 6.32 5.88 14.03
C PHE A 129 6.05 5.44 12.60
N CYS A 130 5.17 4.47 12.46
CA CYS A 130 4.71 4.03 11.16
C CYS A 130 3.19 4.16 11.05
N LEU A 131 2.69 4.19 9.83
CA LEU A 131 1.27 4.15 9.57
C LEU A 131 0.96 3.27 8.36
N VAL A 132 -0.16 2.57 8.42
CA VAL A 132 -0.74 1.90 7.25
C VAL A 132 -1.82 2.81 6.69
N ASN A 133 -1.72 3.21 5.41
CA ASN A 133 -2.75 4.01 4.75
C ASN A 133 -3.49 3.17 3.69
N GLY A 134 -4.82 3.27 3.67
CA GLY A 134 -5.63 2.66 2.62
C GLY A 134 -7.13 2.95 2.72
N TYR A 135 -7.93 2.17 2.00
CA TYR A 135 -9.36 2.38 1.82
C TYR A 135 -10.19 1.25 2.42
N PRO A 136 -10.49 1.27 3.74
CA PRO A 136 -11.25 0.20 4.35
C PRO A 136 -12.69 0.16 3.83
N SER A 137 -13.15 -1.03 3.44
CA SER A 137 -14.49 -1.27 2.88
C SER A 137 -15.61 -0.89 3.86
N SER A 138 -15.36 -1.04 5.16
CA SER A 138 -16.29 -0.65 6.23
C SER A 138 -16.64 0.84 6.24
N LYS A 139 -15.72 1.70 5.75
CA LYS A 139 -15.89 3.16 5.65
C LYS A 139 -16.33 3.62 4.26
N ASN A 140 -16.18 2.78 3.25
CA ASN A 140 -16.41 3.08 1.84
C ASN A 140 -17.54 2.21 1.25
N LYS A 141 -18.67 2.08 1.96
CA LYS A 141 -19.79 1.23 1.52
C LYS A 141 -20.42 1.74 0.21
N PRO A 142 -20.63 0.86 -0.79
CA PRO A 142 -21.22 1.18 -2.09
C PRO A 142 -22.51 2.01 -2.05
N SER A 143 -23.36 1.78 -1.05
CA SER A 143 -24.71 2.35 -0.98
C SER A 143 -24.78 3.88 -0.82
N LYS A 144 -23.68 4.54 -0.45
CA LYS A 144 -23.58 6.01 -0.33
C LYS A 144 -22.72 6.67 -1.41
N ALA A 145 -21.65 6.01 -1.87
CA ALA A 145 -20.68 6.61 -2.81
C ALA A 145 -21.02 6.39 -4.29
N LEU A 146 -21.87 5.41 -4.64
CA LEU A 146 -22.13 5.00 -6.03
C LEU A 146 -23.52 5.39 -6.55
N ARG A 147 -24.26 6.24 -5.82
CA ARG A 147 -25.59 6.72 -6.27
C ARG A 147 -25.51 7.85 -7.29
N GLN A 148 -24.33 8.41 -7.53
CA GLN A 148 -24.11 9.39 -8.60
C GLN A 148 -23.04 8.83 -9.56
N PRO A 149 -23.39 8.56 -10.82
CA PRO A 149 -22.48 7.90 -11.77
C PRO A 149 -21.25 8.72 -12.15
N SER A 150 -21.16 9.98 -11.73
CA SER A 150 -20.09 10.92 -12.15
C SER A 150 -19.13 11.35 -11.05
N LYS A 151 -19.37 11.00 -9.78
CA LYS A 151 -18.51 11.42 -8.65
C LYS A 151 -18.41 10.32 -7.60
N TYR A 152 -17.29 9.61 -7.62
CA TYR A 152 -16.86 8.71 -6.56
C TYR A 152 -16.26 9.50 -5.40
N ALA A 153 -16.57 9.11 -4.17
CA ALA A 153 -15.98 9.68 -2.96
C ALA A 153 -15.52 8.56 -2.03
N SER A 154 -14.24 8.24 -2.10
CA SER A 154 -13.55 7.41 -1.11
C SER A 154 -12.98 8.23 0.02
N LYS A 155 -12.94 7.63 1.21
CA LYS A 155 -12.14 8.10 2.34
C LYS A 155 -11.01 7.14 2.59
N SER A 156 -9.78 7.63 2.48
CA SER A 156 -8.62 6.93 3.00
C SER A 156 -8.65 6.96 4.52
N TYR A 157 -7.99 6.00 5.15
CA TYR A 157 -7.84 5.89 6.58
C TYR A 157 -6.43 5.42 6.89
N SER A 158 -5.85 5.98 7.94
CA SER A 158 -4.53 5.62 8.42
C SER A 158 -4.59 4.98 9.79
N PHE A 159 -3.73 3.98 9.99
CA PHE A 159 -3.53 3.34 11.27
C PHE A 159 -2.12 3.60 11.75
N VAL A 160 -1.99 4.41 12.79
CA VAL A 160 -0.70 4.64 13.43
C VAL A 160 -0.30 3.37 14.19
N SER A 161 0.92 2.92 13.95
CA SER A 161 1.52 1.71 14.49
C SER A 161 3.02 1.95 14.74
N TYR A 162 3.70 0.92 15.24
CA TYR A 162 5.15 0.88 15.33
C TYR A 162 5.64 -0.45 14.77
N LEU A 163 6.90 -0.47 14.32
CA LEU A 163 7.53 -1.69 13.86
C LEU A 163 7.86 -2.56 15.08
N ASN A 164 7.47 -3.82 15.02
CA ASN A 164 7.68 -4.79 16.08
C ASN A 164 8.85 -5.70 15.71
N TYR A 165 10.07 -5.21 15.99
CA TYR A 165 11.31 -5.95 15.70
C TYR A 165 11.47 -7.19 16.59
N ASP A 166 10.85 -7.19 17.77
CA ASP A 166 10.93 -8.29 18.74
C ASP A 166 9.80 -9.32 18.57
N PHE A 167 9.09 -9.31 17.43
CA PHE A 167 8.13 -10.37 17.13
C PHE A 167 8.89 -11.70 16.98
N ASP A 168 8.52 -12.72 17.74
CA ASP A 168 9.20 -14.01 17.80
C ASP A 168 8.37 -15.16 17.22
N GLN A 169 7.11 -14.89 16.84
CA GLN A 169 6.16 -15.89 16.37
C GLN A 169 5.99 -15.88 14.84
N TRP A 170 7.09 -15.69 14.10
CA TRP A 170 7.09 -15.62 12.63
C TRP A 170 6.58 -16.91 11.97
N ASP A 171 7.00 -18.06 12.47
CA ASP A 171 6.59 -19.37 11.97
C ASP A 171 5.07 -19.61 12.12
N ASP A 172 4.47 -19.15 13.23
CA ASP A 172 3.03 -19.30 13.50
C ASP A 172 2.14 -18.60 12.47
N VAL A 173 2.68 -17.62 11.76
CA VAL A 173 1.96 -16.78 10.78
C VAL A 173 2.49 -16.96 9.36
N ASN A 174 3.40 -17.93 9.15
CA ASN A 174 4.04 -18.18 7.87
C ASN A 174 4.66 -16.92 7.25
N LYS A 175 5.39 -16.14 8.06
CA LYS A 175 6.07 -14.92 7.63
C LYS A 175 7.56 -15.03 7.91
N ASP A 176 8.33 -14.21 7.21
CA ASP A 176 9.79 -14.17 7.30
C ASP A 176 10.25 -12.71 7.55
N PRO A 177 11.06 -12.44 8.58
CA PRO A 177 11.54 -11.09 8.92
C PRO A 177 12.45 -10.45 7.86
N GLU A 178 13.09 -11.23 6.99
CA GLU A 178 13.87 -10.73 5.87
C GLU A 178 12.97 -10.21 4.74
N TRP A 179 11.74 -10.72 4.64
CA TRP A 179 10.79 -10.39 3.57
C TRP A 179 9.66 -9.47 4.03
N HIS A 180 9.42 -9.40 5.34
CA HIS A 180 8.26 -8.73 5.90
C HIS A 180 8.62 -7.82 7.06
N TYR A 181 7.91 -6.69 7.13
CA TYR A 181 7.79 -5.93 8.36
C TYR A 181 6.59 -6.44 9.17
N CYS A 182 6.82 -6.65 10.47
CA CYS A 182 5.76 -6.80 11.45
C CYS A 182 5.47 -5.42 12.07
N SER A 183 4.21 -4.99 12.04
CA SER A 183 3.76 -3.80 12.76
C SER A 183 2.75 -4.17 13.83
N ALA A 184 2.86 -3.52 14.99
CA ALA A 184 1.94 -3.68 16.10
C ALA A 184 1.15 -2.40 16.33
N HIS A 185 -0.12 -2.57 16.71
CA HIS A 185 -0.98 -1.42 16.99
C HIS A 185 -0.54 -0.71 18.26
N GLY A 186 -0.49 0.63 18.20
CA GLY A 186 -0.31 1.47 19.38
C GLY A 186 -1.40 1.17 20.44
N ARG A 187 -1.07 1.37 21.73
CA ARG A 187 -2.07 1.28 22.81
C ARG A 187 -3.21 2.26 22.48
N LYS A 188 -4.46 1.75 22.45
CA LYS A 188 -5.66 2.55 22.20
C LYS A 188 -5.67 3.81 23.07
N GLN A 189 -5.72 5.00 22.47
CA GLN A 189 -6.27 6.17 23.14
C GLN A 189 -7.75 6.30 22.77
N GLY A 190 -8.64 6.11 23.74
CA GLY A 190 -10.09 6.36 23.63
C GLY A 190 -10.94 5.22 23.04
N ASN A 191 -12.18 5.57 22.66
CA ASN A 191 -13.25 4.67 22.19
C ASN A 191 -13.09 4.19 20.72
N GLN A 192 -11.87 4.08 20.21
CA GLN A 192 -11.68 3.57 18.85
C GLN A 192 -11.95 2.06 18.81
N ALA A 193 -13.06 1.70 18.15
CA ALA A 193 -13.39 0.31 17.86
C ALA A 193 -12.26 -0.33 17.05
N PRO A 194 -11.91 -1.61 17.29
CA PRO A 194 -10.95 -2.31 16.46
C PRO A 194 -11.46 -2.28 15.02
N LEU A 195 -10.78 -1.54 14.14
CA LEU A 195 -11.18 -1.54 12.74
C LEU A 195 -10.82 -2.93 12.19
N LYS A 196 -11.80 -3.62 11.63
CA LYS A 196 -11.52 -4.76 10.77
C LYS A 196 -10.90 -4.19 9.49
N PRO A 197 -9.63 -4.50 9.17
CA PRO A 197 -8.87 -3.82 8.12
C PRO A 197 -9.27 -4.23 6.70
N ASN A 198 -10.45 -4.85 6.51
CA ASN A 198 -10.94 -5.27 5.20
C ASN A 198 -10.90 -4.09 4.21
N GLY A 199 -10.20 -4.25 3.09
CA GLY A 199 -9.99 -3.22 2.06
C GLY A 199 -8.68 -2.42 2.18
N LEU A 200 -7.90 -2.58 3.26
CA LEU A 200 -6.57 -1.95 3.38
C LEU A 200 -5.47 -2.70 2.64
N SER A 201 -5.65 -4.00 2.38
CA SER A 201 -4.69 -4.83 1.65
C SER A 201 -4.27 -4.17 0.34
N GLY A 202 -2.97 -4.13 0.10
CA GLY A 202 -2.28 -3.39 -0.96
C GLY A 202 -1.98 -1.92 -0.66
N GLY A 203 -2.38 -1.41 0.50
CA GLY A 203 -1.99 -0.08 0.98
C GLY A 203 -0.52 0.02 1.38
N GLY A 204 -0.02 1.24 1.58
CA GLY A 204 1.37 1.44 1.98
C GLY A 204 1.56 1.32 3.49
N LEU A 205 2.62 0.63 3.91
CA LEU A 205 3.24 0.81 5.21
C LEU A 205 4.25 1.94 5.10
N TRP A 206 3.98 3.05 5.79
CA TRP A 206 4.80 4.26 5.75
C TRP A 206 5.53 4.44 7.07
N VAL A 207 6.78 4.90 7.03
CA VAL A 207 7.64 5.08 8.21
C VAL A 207 8.22 6.49 8.21
N ILE A 208 8.27 7.11 9.38
CA ILE A 208 9.13 8.26 9.68
C ILE A 208 10.24 7.75 10.60
N PRO A 209 11.46 7.51 10.07
CA PRO A 209 12.54 6.89 10.85
C PRO A 209 13.09 7.77 11.97
N ASN A 210 12.91 9.09 11.87
CA ASN A 210 13.38 10.06 12.83
C ASN A 210 12.37 11.21 12.95
N ILE A 211 11.73 11.36 14.12
CA ILE A 211 10.75 12.44 14.34
C ILE A 211 11.38 13.83 14.31
N ALA A 212 12.69 13.96 14.59
CA ALA A 212 13.41 15.24 14.55
C ALA A 212 13.69 15.69 13.10
N GLU A 213 13.73 14.75 12.16
CA GLU A 213 13.86 15.01 10.72
C GLU A 213 12.77 14.21 9.98
N PRO A 214 11.51 14.69 10.02
CA PRO A 214 10.34 13.88 9.71
C PRO A 214 10.14 13.69 8.21
N LYS A 215 10.98 12.87 7.59
CA LYS A 215 10.81 12.43 6.20
C LYS A 215 10.04 11.11 6.16
N LEU A 216 8.97 11.10 5.36
CA LEU A 216 8.10 9.95 5.17
C LEU A 216 8.66 9.04 4.07
N TYR A 217 8.77 7.76 4.36
CA TYR A 217 9.18 6.72 3.42
C TYR A 217 8.10 5.64 3.30
N LEU A 218 7.94 5.08 2.11
CA LEU A 218 7.22 3.82 1.94
C LEU A 218 8.17 2.69 2.32
N ALA A 219 7.80 1.89 3.32
CA ALA A 219 8.58 0.76 3.82
C ALA A 219 8.09 -0.59 3.30
N GLY A 220 6.81 -0.69 2.94
CA GLY A 220 6.27 -1.94 2.41
C GLY A 220 4.85 -1.82 1.87
N VAL A 221 4.38 -2.91 1.28
CA VAL A 221 3.00 -3.11 0.83
C VAL A 221 2.28 -3.90 1.91
N TYR A 222 1.24 -3.33 2.49
CA TYR A 222 0.42 -3.95 3.52
C TYR A 222 -0.38 -5.12 2.95
N ILE A 223 -0.23 -6.31 3.53
CA ILE A 223 -0.86 -7.53 3.03
C ILE A 223 -2.02 -7.96 3.93
N GLU A 224 -1.77 -8.19 5.21
CA GLU A 224 -2.76 -8.78 6.11
C GLU A 224 -2.58 -8.42 7.59
N HIS A 225 -3.56 -8.84 8.41
CA HIS A 225 -3.59 -8.56 9.84
C HIS A 225 -4.12 -9.75 10.65
N TYR A 226 -3.35 -10.13 11.67
CA TYR A 226 -3.64 -11.20 12.60
C TYR A 226 -4.29 -10.65 13.86
N THR A 227 -5.62 -10.63 13.87
CA THR A 227 -6.41 -10.03 14.97
C THR A 227 -6.09 -10.63 16.34
N HIS A 228 -5.84 -11.94 16.42
CA HIS A 228 -5.51 -12.62 17.69
C HIS A 228 -4.15 -12.23 18.24
N LYS A 229 -3.17 -12.01 17.36
CA LYS A 229 -1.80 -11.60 17.70
C LYS A 229 -1.65 -10.07 17.77
N LYS A 230 -2.65 -9.30 17.29
CA LYS A 230 -2.66 -7.83 17.22
C LYS A 230 -1.50 -7.25 16.42
N VAL A 231 -1.07 -7.97 15.40
CA VAL A 231 0.01 -7.59 14.48
C VAL A 231 -0.51 -7.58 13.05
N SER A 232 0.16 -6.80 12.22
CA SER A 232 -0.02 -6.82 10.77
C SER A 232 1.30 -6.98 10.06
N PHE A 233 1.23 -7.47 8.83
CA PHE A 233 2.39 -7.72 8.00
C PHE A 233 2.35 -6.89 6.74
N SER A 234 3.54 -6.52 6.29
CA SER A 234 3.75 -5.83 5.02
C SER A 234 4.98 -6.39 4.34
N THR A 235 4.88 -6.69 3.06
CA THR A 235 6.02 -7.10 2.24
C THR A 235 6.94 -5.92 2.06
N ARG A 236 8.23 -6.10 2.35
CA ARG A 236 9.18 -4.99 2.36
C ARG A 236 9.37 -4.41 0.96
N ILE A 237 9.49 -3.09 0.88
CA ILE A 237 9.55 -2.38 -0.41
C ILE A 237 10.84 -2.67 -1.17
N ASP A 238 11.95 -2.94 -0.47
CA ASP A 238 13.24 -3.31 -1.06
C ASP A 238 13.10 -4.62 -1.88
N LYS A 239 12.48 -5.65 -1.30
CA LYS A 239 12.18 -6.91 -1.98
C LYS A 239 11.21 -6.73 -3.17
N VAL A 240 10.24 -5.82 -3.05
CA VAL A 240 9.35 -5.43 -4.15
C VAL A 240 10.10 -4.78 -5.30
N ILE A 241 11.00 -3.85 -5.01
CA ILE A 241 11.84 -3.17 -6.02
C ILE A 241 12.76 -4.18 -6.72
N GLU A 242 13.44 -5.05 -5.96
CA GLU A 242 14.27 -6.12 -6.51
C GLU A 242 13.48 -6.99 -7.49
N THR A 243 12.27 -7.38 -7.10
CA THR A 243 11.37 -8.18 -7.94
C THR A 243 10.97 -7.45 -9.22
N ILE A 244 10.59 -6.17 -9.13
CA ILE A 244 10.25 -5.36 -10.30
C ILE A 244 11.44 -5.30 -11.26
N ILE A 245 12.65 -5.03 -10.76
CA ILE A 245 13.87 -4.93 -11.58
C ILE A 245 14.17 -6.26 -12.27
N LEU A 246 14.09 -7.39 -11.54
CA LEU A 246 14.35 -8.73 -12.08
C LEU A 246 13.34 -9.17 -13.14
N LYS A 247 12.08 -8.70 -13.05
CA LYS A 247 10.99 -9.12 -13.94
C LYS A 247 10.74 -8.15 -15.09
N ARG A 248 11.48 -7.05 -15.17
CA ARG A 248 11.41 -6.16 -16.35
C ARG A 248 11.78 -6.94 -17.60
N PRO A 249 11.01 -6.82 -18.70
CA PRO A 249 11.44 -7.35 -19.98
C PRO A 249 12.75 -6.65 -20.34
N ASN A 250 13.85 -7.43 -20.40
CA ASN A 250 15.12 -6.95 -20.93
C ASN A 250 14.86 -6.46 -22.35
N LYS A 251 14.73 -5.14 -22.54
CA LYS A 251 14.94 -4.53 -23.86
C LYS A 251 16.44 -4.68 -24.12
N SER A 252 16.83 -5.85 -24.59
CA SER A 252 18.16 -6.10 -25.13
C SER A 252 18.49 -4.95 -26.06
N LEU A 253 19.63 -4.31 -25.80
CA LEU A 253 20.27 -3.35 -26.69
C LEU A 253 20.13 -3.88 -28.12
N LYS A 254 19.25 -3.27 -28.91
CA LYS A 254 19.40 -3.33 -30.36
C LYS A 254 20.71 -2.60 -30.62
N SER A 255 21.78 -3.38 -30.77
CA SER A 255 22.99 -2.89 -31.40
C SER A 255 22.57 -2.31 -32.74
N ASP A 256 22.66 -0.99 -32.85
CA ASP A 256 22.66 -0.31 -34.13
C ASP A 256 23.91 -0.79 -34.87
N SER A 257 23.75 -1.90 -35.58
CA SER A 257 24.65 -2.34 -36.63
C SER A 257 23.85 -2.34 -37.92
N LYS A 258 23.79 -1.16 -38.55
CA LYS A 258 23.93 -0.95 -40.00
C LYS A 258 24.09 0.53 -40.32
#